data_AF-V6IBG3-F1
#
_entry.id   AF-V6IBG3-F1
#
_cell.length_a   1.000
_cell.length_b   1.000
_cell.length_c   1.000
_cell.angle_alpha   90.00
_cell.angle_beta   90.00
_cell.angle_gamma   90.00
#
_symmetry.space_group_name_H-M   'P 1'
#
loop_
_entity.id
_entity.type
_entity.pdbx_description
1 polymer ?
#
loop_
_entity_poly.entity_id
_entity_poly.type
_entity_poly.pdbx_seq_one_letter_code
_entity_poly.pdbx_strand_id
1 'polypeptide(L)'
;MRFMFIFFLTGFIALNCSSFTKQQETFTPSPVRETGCAKFKGGLWFQCLEGLHARWEKIESSKAVVTLLSETREGEFIRKKKRICWSEYFCHTYDQVTYSPSYFQKVLGTLEIAIPSLAIGVLVGLSL
;
A
#
# COMPACT_ATOMS: atom_id res chain seq x y z
N MET A 1 12.94 -60.78 -29.06
CA MET A 1 11.77 -59.90 -29.36
C MET A 1 11.46 -58.91 -28.23
N ARG A 2 11.31 -59.37 -26.97
CA ARG A 2 10.92 -58.53 -25.81
C ARG A 2 11.96 -57.44 -25.43
N PHE A 3 13.25 -57.76 -25.48
CA PHE A 3 14.33 -56.82 -25.17
C PHE A 3 14.54 -55.72 -26.23
N MET A 4 14.28 -56.01 -27.52
CA MET A 4 14.36 -55.01 -28.59
C MET A 4 13.28 -53.94 -28.46
N PHE A 5 12.08 -54.32 -28.03
CA PHE A 5 10.98 -53.38 -27.79
C PHE A 5 11.26 -52.41 -26.64
N ILE A 6 11.91 -52.89 -25.57
CA ILE A 6 12.30 -52.07 -24.42
C ILE A 6 13.34 -51.05 -24.85
N PHE A 7 14.34 -51.47 -25.64
CA PHE A 7 15.40 -50.58 -26.14
C PHE A 7 14.83 -49.48 -27.05
N PHE A 8 13.85 -49.81 -27.89
CA PHE A 8 13.17 -48.85 -28.77
C PHE A 8 12.33 -47.84 -27.98
N LEU A 9 11.60 -48.30 -26.95
CA LEU A 9 10.82 -47.45 -26.05
C LEU A 9 11.72 -46.51 -25.23
N THR A 10 12.83 -46.99 -24.67
CA THR A 10 13.77 -46.14 -23.92
C THR A 10 14.48 -45.13 -24.81
N GLY A 11 14.77 -45.48 -26.07
CA GLY A 11 15.32 -44.54 -27.05
C GLY A 11 14.35 -43.41 -27.40
N PHE A 12 13.07 -43.74 -27.62
CA PHE A 12 12.02 -42.73 -27.86
C PHE A 12 11.80 -41.80 -26.67
N ILE A 13 11.81 -42.32 -25.44
CA ILE A 13 11.65 -41.52 -24.22
C ILE A 13 12.88 -40.61 -24.01
N ALA A 14 14.09 -41.11 -24.24
CA ALA A 14 15.32 -40.30 -24.12
C ALA A 14 15.41 -39.18 -25.17
N LEU A 15 15.00 -39.45 -26.42
CA LEU A 15 14.98 -38.44 -27.50
C LEU A 15 13.90 -37.37 -27.32
N ASN A 16 12.78 -37.68 -26.65
CA ASN A 16 11.78 -36.66 -26.28
C ASN A 16 12.18 -35.87 -25.02
N CYS A 17 13.12 -36.37 -24.21
CA CYS A 17 13.65 -35.66 -23.04
C CYS A 17 14.79 -34.69 -23.34
N SER A 18 15.44 -34.74 -24.52
CA SER A 18 16.55 -33.84 -24.85
C SER A 18 16.13 -32.40 -25.15
N SER A 19 14.83 -32.09 -25.25
CA SER A 19 14.34 -30.73 -25.49
C SER A 19 14.16 -29.89 -24.21
N PHE A 20 14.46 -30.43 -23.02
CA PHE A 20 14.57 -29.64 -21.80
C PHE A 20 16.00 -29.14 -21.58
N THR A 21 16.59 -28.51 -22.60
CA THR A 21 17.68 -27.57 -22.37
C THR A 21 17.07 -26.38 -21.65
N LYS A 22 17.14 -26.35 -20.32
CA LYS A 22 16.99 -25.11 -19.55
C LYS A 22 18.13 -24.21 -20.03
N GLN A 23 17.86 -23.37 -21.01
CA GLN A 23 18.65 -22.18 -21.26
C GLN A 23 18.69 -21.43 -19.93
N GLN A 24 19.82 -21.55 -19.24
CA GLN A 24 20.20 -20.66 -18.17
C GLN A 24 20.65 -19.36 -18.84
N GLU A 25 19.71 -18.70 -19.53
CA GLU A 25 19.84 -17.29 -19.81
C GLU A 25 19.60 -16.58 -18.48
N THR A 26 20.70 -16.09 -17.91
CA THR A 26 20.73 -15.13 -16.82
C THR A 26 20.10 -13.80 -17.26
N PHE A 27 18.85 -13.82 -17.69
CA PHE A 27 18.00 -12.64 -17.67
C PHE A 27 17.27 -12.70 -16.34
N THR A 28 17.80 -12.03 -15.33
CA THR A 28 16.97 -11.56 -14.22
C THR A 28 16.19 -10.37 -14.77
N PRO A 29 14.91 -10.51 -15.17
CA PRO A 29 14.13 -9.32 -15.44
C PRO A 29 14.00 -8.60 -14.10
N SER A 30 14.61 -7.44 -13.95
CA SER A 30 14.21 -6.52 -12.90
C SER A 30 12.89 -5.89 -13.35
N PRO A 31 11.75 -6.16 -12.71
CA PRO A 31 10.54 -5.41 -12.99
C PRO A 31 10.83 -3.91 -12.89
N VAL A 32 10.59 -3.21 -14.00
CA VAL A 32 10.67 -1.75 -14.11
C VAL A 32 9.25 -1.21 -13.89
N ARG A 33 9.13 -0.14 -13.09
CA ARG A 33 7.86 0.45 -12.65
C ARG A 33 6.91 0.79 -13.80
N GLU A 34 7.44 1.12 -14.96
CA GLU A 34 6.69 1.63 -16.11
C GLU A 34 5.98 0.55 -16.93
N THR A 35 6.51 -0.68 -16.98
CA THR A 35 5.98 -1.74 -17.85
C THR A 35 5.49 -2.97 -17.11
N GLY A 36 5.75 -3.05 -15.78
CA GLY A 36 5.35 -4.16 -14.93
C GLY A 36 5.84 -5.52 -15.46
N CYS A 37 5.05 -6.57 -15.20
CA CYS A 37 5.34 -7.93 -15.68
C CYS A 37 4.61 -8.30 -16.98
N ALA A 38 3.85 -7.39 -17.60
CA ALA A 38 3.02 -7.68 -18.77
C ALA A 38 3.81 -8.13 -20.02
N LYS A 39 5.10 -7.80 -20.09
CA LYS A 39 5.99 -8.19 -21.20
C LYS A 39 6.47 -9.65 -21.12
N PHE A 40 6.33 -10.30 -19.97
CA PHE A 40 6.80 -11.68 -19.76
C PHE A 40 5.66 -12.68 -19.98
N LYS A 41 5.99 -13.84 -20.59
CA LYS A 41 5.03 -14.93 -20.84
C LYS A 41 5.50 -16.20 -20.13
N GLY A 42 4.56 -17.04 -19.71
CA GLY A 42 4.84 -18.34 -19.08
C GLY A 42 5.59 -18.22 -17.75
N GLY A 43 6.56 -19.12 -17.50
CA GLY A 43 7.31 -19.18 -16.24
C GLY A 43 8.05 -17.88 -15.86
N LEU A 44 8.49 -17.10 -16.85
CA LEU A 44 9.16 -15.81 -16.63
C LEU A 44 8.22 -14.74 -16.07
N TRP A 45 6.92 -14.86 -16.34
CA TRP A 45 5.91 -13.97 -15.77
C TRP A 45 5.78 -14.18 -14.25
N PHE A 46 5.73 -15.44 -13.82
CA PHE A 46 5.68 -15.80 -12.41
C PHE A 46 6.93 -15.34 -11.66
N GLN A 47 8.12 -15.56 -12.22
CA GLN A 47 9.37 -15.06 -11.62
C GLN A 47 9.40 -13.53 -11.51
N CYS A 48 8.87 -12.81 -12.51
CA CYS A 48 8.75 -11.37 -12.45
C CYS A 48 7.80 -10.92 -11.31
N LEU A 49 6.67 -11.62 -11.13
CA LEU A 49 5.75 -11.33 -10.04
C LEU A 49 6.34 -11.63 -8.67
N GLU A 50 7.04 -12.75 -8.50
CA GLU A 50 7.74 -13.08 -7.25
C GLU A 50 8.77 -11.99 -6.90
N GLY A 51 9.53 -11.51 -7.88
CA GLY A 51 10.48 -10.40 -7.70
C GLY A 51 9.83 -9.04 -7.44
N LEU A 52 8.58 -8.82 -7.87
CA LEU A 52 7.78 -7.67 -7.45
C LEU A 52 7.31 -7.84 -6.01
N HIS A 53 6.71 -8.97 -5.66
CA HIS A 53 6.20 -9.22 -4.31
C HIS A 53 7.29 -9.14 -3.26
N ALA A 54 8.45 -9.77 -3.48
CA ALA A 54 9.58 -9.67 -2.55
C ALA A 54 10.07 -8.23 -2.34
N ARG A 55 9.96 -7.37 -3.37
CA ARG A 55 10.28 -5.95 -3.23
C ARG A 55 9.21 -5.16 -2.48
N TRP A 56 7.93 -5.43 -2.75
CA TRP A 56 6.83 -4.82 -2.00
C TRP A 56 6.89 -5.20 -0.53
N GLU A 57 7.10 -6.47 -0.22
CA GLU A 57 7.27 -6.98 1.14
C GLU A 57 8.48 -6.36 1.85
N LYS A 58 9.58 -6.13 1.12
CA LYS A 58 10.75 -5.37 1.63
C LYS A 58 10.43 -3.90 1.91
N ILE A 59 9.59 -3.26 1.10
CA ILE A 59 9.16 -1.87 1.30
C ILE A 59 8.20 -1.78 2.50
N GLU A 60 7.24 -2.70 2.61
CA GLU A 60 6.29 -2.76 3.73
C GLU A 60 6.99 -3.10 5.05
N SER A 61 8.02 -3.95 5.04
CA SER A 61 8.82 -4.27 6.23
C SER A 61 9.87 -3.22 6.58
N SER A 62 10.15 -2.26 5.69
CA SER A 62 11.06 -1.15 5.99
C SER A 62 10.38 -0.14 6.91
N LYS A 63 10.99 0.14 8.08
CA LYS A 63 10.49 1.15 9.01
C LYS A 63 10.48 2.51 8.33
N ALA A 64 9.29 3.01 8.04
CA ALA A 64 9.13 4.32 7.43
C ALA A 64 9.46 5.42 8.45
N VAL A 65 10.35 6.35 8.08
CA VAL A 65 10.67 7.52 8.89
C VAL A 65 9.61 8.59 8.62
N VAL A 66 8.84 8.93 9.65
CA VAL A 66 7.83 9.99 9.58
C VAL A 66 8.42 11.28 10.12
N THR A 67 8.58 12.28 9.25
CA THR A 67 9.07 13.61 9.62
C THR A 67 7.93 14.62 9.52
N LEU A 68 7.75 15.44 10.56
CA LEU A 68 6.80 16.55 10.53
C LEU A 68 7.49 17.76 9.89
N LEU A 69 6.97 18.21 8.74
CA LEU A 69 7.54 19.33 7.97
C LEU A 69 6.99 20.67 8.47
N SER A 70 5.68 20.72 8.76
CA SER A 70 5.04 21.90 9.31
C SER A 70 3.81 21.53 10.11
N GLU A 71 3.49 22.38 11.08
CA GLU A 71 2.26 22.32 11.85
C GLU A 71 1.72 23.74 11.98
N THR A 72 0.53 23.97 11.43
CA THR A 72 -0.16 25.26 11.51
C THR A 72 -1.53 25.07 12.14
N ARG A 73 -1.94 26.05 12.95
CA ARG A 73 -3.26 26.07 13.58
C ARG A 73 -4.16 27.07 12.86
N GLU A 74 -5.29 26.58 12.38
CA GLU A 74 -6.34 27.37 11.72
C GLU A 74 -7.63 27.22 12.52
N GLY A 75 -7.82 28.08 13.52
CA GLY A 75 -8.99 28.04 14.40
C GLY A 75 -9.09 26.72 15.17
N GLU A 76 -10.12 25.93 14.87
CA GLU A 76 -10.41 24.63 15.49
C GLU A 76 -9.61 23.47 14.87
N PHE A 77 -8.94 23.70 13.74
CA PHE A 77 -8.22 22.68 13.01
C PHE A 77 -6.71 22.85 13.14
N ILE A 78 -6.00 21.73 13.22
CA ILE A 78 -4.55 21.68 13.09
C ILE A 78 -4.22 21.00 11.77
N ARG A 79 -3.48 21.70 10.91
CA ARG A 79 -2.93 21.15 9.66
C ARG A 79 -1.48 20.75 9.90
N LYS A 80 -1.18 19.47 9.71
CA LYS A 80 0.17 18.91 9.80
C LYS A 80 0.59 18.45 8.43
N LYS A 81 1.67 19.02 7.89
CA LYS A 81 2.33 18.49 6.71
C LYS A 81 3.41 17.53 7.16
N LYS A 82 3.29 16.27 6.75
CA LYS A 82 4.19 15.21 7.16
C LYS A 82 4.81 14.57 5.92
N ARG A 83 6.02 14.04 6.07
CA ARG A 83 6.75 13.31 5.03
C ARG A 83 7.07 11.92 5.57
N ILE A 84 6.63 10.90 4.85
CA ILE A 84 6.98 9.50 5.12
C ILE A 84 8.06 9.12 4.12
N CYS A 85 9.21 8.69 4.60
CA CYS A 85 10.28 8.16 3.77
C CYS A 85 10.54 6.70 4.12
N TRP A 86 10.53 5.83 3.12
CA TRP A 86 10.97 4.42 3.27
C TRP A 86 12.43 4.25 2.83
N SER A 87 12.94 5.15 1.99
CA SER A 87 14.35 5.28 1.63
C SER A 87 14.68 6.73 1.27
N GLU A 88 15.95 7.06 1.08
CA GLU A 88 16.41 8.41 0.69
C GLU A 88 15.77 8.93 -0.60
N TYR A 89 15.44 8.02 -1.52
CA TYR A 89 14.85 8.36 -2.82
C TYR A 89 13.35 8.11 -2.90
N PHE A 90 12.76 7.48 -1.88
CA PHE A 90 11.34 7.14 -1.85
C PHE A 90 10.67 7.77 -0.63
N CYS A 91 10.17 8.98 -0.85
CA CYS A 91 9.42 9.75 0.13
C CYS A 91 8.07 10.17 -0.43
N HIS A 92 7.05 10.17 0.42
CA HIS A 92 5.72 10.68 0.12
C HIS A 92 5.35 11.76 1.12
N THR A 93 4.85 12.90 0.65
CA THR A 93 4.32 13.96 1.52
C THR A 93 2.81 13.85 1.62
N TYR A 94 2.28 14.01 2.83
CA TYR A 94 0.86 13.97 3.11
C TYR A 94 0.46 15.12 4.02
N ASP A 95 -0.70 15.69 3.74
CA ASP A 95 -1.30 16.73 4.56
C ASP A 95 -2.39 16.09 5.44
N GLN A 96 -2.24 16.20 6.75
CA GLN A 96 -3.19 15.71 7.73
C GLN A 96 -3.90 16.90 8.38
N VAL A 97 -5.23 16.94 8.28
CA VAL A 97 -6.06 17.91 8.99
C VAL A 97 -6.71 17.19 10.16
N THR A 98 -6.54 17.71 11.37
CA THR A 98 -7.11 17.15 12.59
C THR A 98 -7.98 18.18 13.28
N TYR A 99 -9.20 17.79 13.66
CA TYR A 99 -10.07 18.60 14.48
C TYR A 99 -9.59 18.60 15.94
N SER A 100 -9.23 19.76 16.46
CA SER A 100 -8.77 19.93 17.83
C SER A 100 -9.14 21.33 18.35
N PRO A 101 -10.42 21.55 18.65
CA PRO A 101 -10.90 22.84 19.16
C PRO A 101 -10.29 23.11 20.54
N SER A 102 -9.99 24.38 20.79
CA SER A 102 -9.56 24.85 22.10
C SER A 102 -10.67 24.69 23.13
N TYR A 103 -10.30 24.72 24.42
CA TYR A 103 -11.26 24.66 25.52
C TYR A 103 -12.33 25.76 25.39
N PHE A 104 -11.92 27.00 25.09
CA PHE A 104 -12.84 28.13 24.93
C PHE A 104 -13.80 27.96 23.74
N GLN A 105 -13.31 27.45 22.60
CA GLN A 105 -14.17 27.15 21.44
C GLN A 105 -15.23 26.10 21.78
N LYS A 106 -14.86 25.04 22.53
CA LYS A 106 -15.83 24.06 23.01
C LYS A 106 -16.88 24.68 23.93
N VAL A 107 -16.45 25.50 24.88
CA VAL A 107 -17.35 26.17 25.84
C VAL A 107 -18.32 27.13 25.11
N LEU A 108 -17.81 27.93 24.17
CA LEU A 108 -18.63 28.81 23.33
C LEU A 108 -19.67 28.01 22.54
N GLY A 109 -19.26 26.96 21.84
CA GLY A 109 -20.19 26.09 21.10
C GLY A 109 -21.25 25.47 22.01
N THR A 110 -20.90 25.06 23.23
CA THR A 110 -21.90 24.56 24.20
C THR A 110 -22.85 25.64 24.70
N LEU A 111 -22.37 26.86 24.91
CA LEU A 111 -23.21 27.99 25.34
C LEU A 111 -24.19 28.43 24.26
N GLU A 112 -23.74 28.48 23.00
CA GLU A 112 -24.58 28.78 21.84
C GLU A 112 -25.77 27.82 21.71
N ILE A 113 -25.59 26.56 22.12
CA ILE A 113 -26.67 25.56 22.12
C ILE A 113 -27.48 25.65 23.41
N ALA A 114 -26.82 25.79 24.56
CA ALA A 114 -27.47 25.75 25.87
C ALA A 114 -28.41 26.96 26.08
N ILE A 115 -28.00 28.17 25.71
CA ILE A 115 -28.79 29.39 25.97
C ILE A 115 -30.15 29.35 25.25
N PRO A 116 -30.24 29.10 23.93
CA PRO A 116 -31.52 28.98 23.25
C PRO A 116 -32.37 27.81 23.78
N SER A 117 -31.74 26.66 24.06
CA SER A 117 -32.47 25.50 24.59
C SER A 117 -33.13 25.81 25.94
N LEU A 118 -32.43 26.54 26.80
CA LEU A 118 -32.93 26.95 28.11
C LEU A 118 -34.03 28.01 27.97
N ALA A 119 -33.84 28.99 27.07
CA ALA A 119 -34.87 29.99 26.79
C ALA A 119 -36.17 29.34 26.27
N ILE A 120 -36.07 28.39 25.33
CA ILE A 120 -37.23 27.64 24.81
C ILE A 120 -37.87 26.81 25.92
N GLY A 121 -37.06 26.08 26.70
CA GLY A 121 -37.57 25.27 27.81
C GLY A 121 -38.32 26.09 28.86
N VAL A 122 -37.82 27.28 29.19
CA VAL A 122 -38.47 28.22 30.12
C VAL A 122 -39.77 28.75 29.51
N LEU A 123 -39.76 29.19 28.25
CA LEU A 123 -40.96 29.71 27.59
C LEU A 123 -42.07 28.66 27.48
N VAL A 124 -41.73 27.43 27.11
CA VAL A 124 -42.68 26.32 27.05
C VAL A 124 -43.17 25.94 28.44
N GLY A 125 -42.27 25.82 29.42
CA GLY A 125 -42.62 25.45 30.79
C GLY A 125 -43.50 26.47 31.51
N LEU A 126 -43.38 27.76 31.17
CA LEU A 126 -44.26 28.82 31.69
C LEU A 126 -45.60 28.94 30.95
N SER A 127 -45.72 28.33 29.76
CA SER A 127 -46.93 28.35 28.93
C SER A 127 -47.90 27.21 29.21
N LEU A 128 -47.51 26.26 30.07
CA LEU A 128 -48.28 25.11 30.57
C LEU A 128 -48.76 25.39 32.00
#